data_AF-F2NW62-F1
#
_entry.id   AF-F2NW62-F1
#
_cell.length_a   1.000
_cell.length_b   1.000
_cell.length_c   1.000
_cell.angle_alpha   90.00
_cell.angle_beta   90.00
_cell.angle_gamma   90.00
#
_symmetry.space_group_name_H-M   'P 1'
#
loop_
_entity.id
_entity.type
_entity.pdbx_description
1 polymer ?
#
loop_
_entity_poly.entity_id
_entity_poly.type
_entity_poly.pdbx_seq_one_letter_code
_entity_poly.pdbx_strand_id
1 'polypeptide(L)'
;MEISTVHELLNGKFIFCISMICMMLTGFVLGRIVQKLKNVSEFKKQRKDAVNRSRSVLCGQFSEQIAPFLPGFPCNPGDVRFVGKPVDFVAFPGCAEGGDIEEIYFIEVKSGQSKLSPREKQIKLAVEQGRVKYFEYRIPDGNGKA
;
A
#
# COMPACT_ATOMS: atom_id res chain seq x y z
N MET A 1 39.21 41.62 -58.43
CA MET A 1 37.79 41.63 -58.03
C MET A 1 37.39 40.34 -57.30
N GLU A 2 38.08 39.21 -57.48
CA GLU A 2 37.71 37.93 -56.85
C GLU A 2 38.01 37.82 -55.34
N ILE A 3 39.11 38.39 -54.83
CA ILE A 3 39.55 38.17 -53.44
C ILE A 3 38.62 38.83 -52.40
N SER A 4 38.09 40.03 -52.70
CA SER A 4 37.17 40.74 -51.80
C SER A 4 35.83 39.99 -51.64
N THR A 5 35.30 39.46 -52.74
CA THR A 5 34.05 38.69 -52.75
C THR A 5 34.21 37.37 -52.00
N VAL A 6 35.36 36.71 -52.13
CA VAL A 6 35.68 35.49 -51.38
C VAL A 6 35.77 35.78 -49.87
N HIS A 7 36.37 36.91 -49.47
CA HIS A 7 36.47 37.30 -48.06
C HIS A 7 35.11 37.67 -47.45
N GLU A 8 34.26 38.42 -48.15
CA GLU A 8 32.88 38.69 -47.69
C GLU A 8 32.04 37.42 -47.57
N LEU A 9 32.16 36.50 -48.54
CA LEU A 9 31.47 35.21 -48.50
C LEU A 9 31.96 34.33 -47.33
N LEU A 10 33.26 34.33 -47.04
CA LEU A 10 33.86 33.57 -45.94
C LEU A 10 33.36 34.09 -44.57
N ASN A 11 33.28 35.41 -44.41
CA ASN A 11 32.81 36.05 -43.18
C ASN A 11 31.32 35.77 -42.92
N GLY A 12 30.48 35.82 -43.97
CA GLY A 12 29.06 35.49 -43.85
C GLY A 12 28.81 34.04 -43.37
N LYS A 13 29.58 33.08 -43.91
CA LYS A 13 29.51 31.67 -43.48
C LYS A 13 29.98 31.47 -42.04
N PHE A 14 31.01 32.19 -41.62
CA PHE A 14 31.53 32.09 -40.26
C PHE A 14 30.52 32.62 -39.22
N ILE A 15 29.89 33.76 -39.50
CA ILE A 15 28.83 34.34 -38.65
C ILE A 15 27.63 33.39 -38.57
N PHE A 16 27.24 32.78 -39.68
CA PHE A 16 26.16 31.80 -39.72
C PHE A 16 26.47 30.57 -38.87
N CYS A 17 27.69 30.02 -38.96
CA CYS A 17 28.10 28.90 -38.12
C CYS A 17 28.08 29.24 -36.62
N ILE A 18 28.57 30.44 -36.26
CA ILE A 18 28.56 30.91 -34.86
C ILE A 18 27.12 31.02 -34.35
N SER A 19 26.19 31.59 -35.12
CA SER A 19 24.80 31.75 -34.69
C SER A 19 24.10 30.39 -34.49
N MET A 20 24.39 29.41 -35.36
CA MET A 20 23.89 28.03 -35.25
C MET A 20 24.39 27.35 -33.97
N ILE A 21 25.68 27.49 -33.66
CA ILE A 21 26.29 26.96 -32.44
C ILE A 21 25.70 27.65 -31.21
N CYS A 22 25.57 28.98 -31.21
CA CYS A 22 24.95 29.73 -30.12
C CYS A 22 23.50 29.28 -29.87
N MET A 23 22.70 29.08 -30.92
CA MET A 23 21.32 28.59 -30.81
C MET A 23 21.24 27.16 -30.26
N MET A 24 22.17 26.29 -30.65
CA MET A 24 22.25 24.93 -30.13
C MET A 24 22.64 24.91 -28.64
N LEU A 25 23.60 25.77 -28.24
CA LEU A 25 24.04 25.89 -26.85
C LEU A 25 22.93 26.47 -25.95
N THR A 26 22.22 27.51 -26.40
CA THR A 26 21.11 28.10 -25.64
C THR A 26 19.98 27.08 -25.45
N GLY A 27 19.60 26.35 -26.50
CA GLY A 27 18.62 25.26 -26.41
C GLY A 27 19.04 24.16 -25.44
N PHE A 28 20.31 23.76 -25.47
CA PHE A 28 20.85 22.75 -24.57
C PHE A 28 20.84 23.20 -23.09
N VAL A 29 21.24 24.44 -22.81
CA VAL A 29 21.21 25.02 -21.46
C VAL A 29 19.77 25.14 -20.95
N LEU A 30 18.85 25.65 -21.78
CA LEU A 30 17.43 25.74 -21.44
C LEU A 30 16.83 24.36 -21.17
N GLY A 31 17.14 23.37 -22.00
CA GLY A 31 16.72 21.98 -21.79
C GLY A 31 17.21 21.41 -20.45
N ARG A 32 18.48 21.67 -20.09
CA ARG A 32 19.04 21.27 -18.79
C ARG A 32 18.34 21.94 -17.60
N ILE A 33 17.98 23.23 -17.72
CA ILE A 33 17.28 23.97 -16.66
C ILE A 33 15.85 23.40 -16.48
N VAL A 34 15.11 23.24 -17.57
CA VAL A 34 13.75 22.67 -17.53
C VAL A 34 13.75 21.25 -16.98
N GLN A 35 14.74 20.42 -17.37
CA GLN A 35 14.89 19.06 -16.87
C GLN A 35 15.13 19.03 -15.35
N LYS A 36 15.98 19.92 -14.82
CA LYS A 36 16.21 20.02 -13.37
C LYS A 36 14.93 20.41 -12.62
N LEU A 37 14.18 21.40 -13.12
CA LEU A 37 12.93 21.84 -12.49
C LEU A 37 11.85 20.74 -12.50
N LYS A 38 11.72 20.02 -13.63
CA LYS A 38 10.80 18.88 -13.75
C LYS A 38 11.20 17.74 -12.82
N ASN A 39 12.48 17.41 -12.73
CA ASN A 39 12.96 16.38 -11.82
C ASN A 39 12.64 16.72 -10.35
N VAL A 40 12.87 17.95 -9.90
CA VAL A 40 12.58 18.35 -8.50
C VAL A 40 11.10 18.21 -8.16
N SER A 41 10.19 18.60 -9.06
CA SER A 41 8.75 18.47 -8.82
C SER A 41 8.29 17.01 -8.82
N GLU A 42 8.81 16.19 -9.74
CA GLU A 42 8.53 14.76 -9.80
C GLU A 42 9.09 14.02 -8.57
N PHE A 43 10.31 14.33 -8.12
CA PHE A 43 10.86 13.79 -6.87
C PHE A 43 9.99 14.15 -5.66
N LYS A 44 9.47 15.38 -5.60
CA LYS A 44 8.58 15.80 -4.51
C LYS A 44 7.24 15.06 -4.53
N LYS A 45 6.66 14.82 -5.72
CA LYS A 45 5.45 14.02 -5.89
C LYS A 45 5.68 12.58 -5.47
N GLN A 46 6.72 11.93 -6.00
CA GLN A 46 7.08 10.55 -5.66
C GLN A 46 7.30 10.37 -4.17
N ARG A 47 7.98 11.31 -3.50
CA ARG A 47 8.17 11.26 -2.04
C ARG A 47 6.84 11.39 -1.29
N LYS A 48 5.97 12.31 -1.72
CA LYS A 48 4.64 12.48 -1.11
C LYS A 48 3.78 11.24 -1.28
N ASP A 49 3.80 10.63 -2.46
CA ASP A 49 3.05 9.41 -2.77
C ASP A 49 3.57 8.22 -1.97
N ALA A 50 4.88 8.08 -1.83
CA ALA A 50 5.49 7.04 -0.99
C ALA A 50 5.06 7.17 0.48
N VAL A 51 5.08 8.40 1.03
CA VAL A 51 4.62 8.68 2.40
C VAL A 51 3.12 8.37 2.56
N ASN A 52 2.30 8.79 1.60
CA ASN A 52 0.85 8.53 1.64
C ASN A 52 0.55 7.03 1.61
N ARG A 53 1.20 6.27 0.71
CA ARG A 53 1.05 4.81 0.65
C ARG A 53 1.49 4.14 1.94
N SER A 54 2.65 4.51 2.46
CA SER A 54 3.14 3.99 3.73
C SER A 54 2.16 4.27 4.87
N ARG A 55 1.64 5.50 4.96
CA ARG A 55 0.64 5.88 5.96
C ARG A 55 -0.65 5.06 5.82
N SER A 56 -1.17 4.88 4.61
CA SER A 56 -2.36 4.05 4.39
C SER A 56 -2.15 2.60 4.80
N VAL A 57 -0.99 2.01 4.50
CA VAL A 57 -0.65 0.65 4.92
C VAL A 57 -0.57 0.55 6.45
N LEU A 58 0.18 1.45 7.09
CA LEU A 58 0.33 1.46 8.55
C LEU A 58 -1.01 1.67 9.25
N CYS A 59 -1.81 2.65 8.80
CA CYS A 59 -3.15 2.87 9.35
C CYS A 59 -4.05 1.64 9.17
N GLY A 60 -3.95 0.92 8.05
CA GLY A 60 -4.68 -0.33 7.86
C GLY A 60 -4.29 -1.38 8.88
N GLN A 61 -2.99 -1.62 9.07
CA GLN A 61 -2.47 -2.57 10.05
C GLN A 61 -2.84 -2.19 11.49
N PHE A 62 -2.72 -0.92 11.85
CA PHE A 62 -3.15 -0.44 13.17
C PHE A 62 -4.65 -0.61 13.37
N SER A 63 -5.47 -0.31 12.36
CA SER A 63 -6.93 -0.45 12.43
C SER A 63 -7.33 -1.90 12.69
N GLU A 64 -6.66 -2.87 12.05
CA GLU A 64 -6.88 -4.31 12.29
C GLU A 64 -6.63 -4.65 13.77
N GLN A 65 -5.57 -4.14 14.38
CA GLN A 65 -5.20 -4.47 15.76
C GLN A 65 -6.09 -3.80 16.81
N ILE A 66 -6.53 -2.56 16.57
CA ILE A 66 -7.37 -1.81 17.54
C ILE A 66 -8.86 -1.99 17.30
N ALA A 67 -9.26 -2.75 16.27
CA ALA A 67 -10.65 -2.89 15.84
C ALA A 67 -11.64 -3.17 16.99
N PRO A 68 -11.34 -4.02 17.99
CA PRO A 68 -12.26 -4.28 19.09
C PRO A 68 -12.69 -3.01 19.85
N PHE A 69 -11.85 -1.99 19.89
CA PHE A 69 -12.10 -0.73 20.61
C PHE A 69 -12.72 0.36 19.74
N LEU A 70 -13.00 0.07 18.46
CA LEU A 70 -13.60 1.04 17.55
C LEU A 70 -15.14 1.01 17.62
N PRO A 71 -15.81 2.15 17.34
CA PRO A 71 -17.27 2.20 17.30
C PRO A 71 -17.85 1.18 16.30
N GLY A 72 -18.88 0.46 16.72
CA GLY A 72 -19.59 -0.50 15.87
C GLY A 72 -18.92 -1.87 15.73
N PHE A 73 -17.87 -2.16 16.51
CA PHE A 73 -17.37 -3.53 16.63
C PHE A 73 -18.47 -4.43 17.23
N PRO A 74 -18.67 -5.66 16.72
CA PRO A 74 -19.90 -6.43 16.98
C PRO A 74 -20.01 -7.05 18.38
N CYS A 75 -19.00 -6.92 19.24
CA CYS A 75 -19.01 -7.52 20.58
C CYS A 75 -18.08 -6.76 21.55
N ASN A 76 -18.14 -7.12 22.83
CA ASN A 76 -17.28 -6.56 23.87
C ASN A 76 -15.80 -6.93 23.60
N PRO A 77 -14.84 -5.99 23.66
CA PRO A 77 -13.42 -6.30 23.49
C PRO A 77 -12.88 -7.45 24.36
N GLY A 78 -13.45 -7.66 25.56
CA GLY A 78 -13.06 -8.76 26.46
C GLY A 78 -13.39 -10.16 25.93
N ASP A 79 -14.41 -10.25 25.05
CA ASP A 79 -14.90 -11.50 24.45
C ASP A 79 -14.06 -11.94 23.24
N VAL A 80 -13.12 -11.10 22.80
CA VAL A 80 -12.43 -11.27 21.52
C VAL A 80 -11.07 -11.94 21.72
N ARG A 81 -10.71 -12.85 20.81
CA ARG A 81 -9.37 -13.42 20.70
C ARG A 81 -8.81 -13.15 19.31
N PHE A 82 -7.60 -12.60 19.27
CA PHE A 82 -6.88 -12.38 18.03
C PHE A 82 -6.37 -13.71 17.45
N VAL A 83 -6.53 -13.89 16.15
CA VAL A 83 -6.05 -15.04 15.37
C VAL A 83 -5.12 -14.57 14.25
N GLY A 84 -5.53 -13.55 13.51
CA GLY A 84 -4.82 -13.04 12.33
C GLY A 84 -5.21 -13.74 11.02
N LYS A 85 -4.53 -13.40 9.92
CA LYS A 85 -4.95 -13.87 8.59
C LYS A 85 -5.04 -15.40 8.49
N PRO A 86 -6.11 -15.93 7.88
CA PRO A 86 -7.14 -15.24 7.07
C PRO A 86 -8.45 -14.87 7.80
N VAL A 87 -8.47 -14.87 9.15
CA VAL A 87 -9.59 -14.37 9.97
C VAL A 87 -9.02 -13.65 11.19
N ASP A 88 -9.10 -12.32 11.22
CA ASP A 88 -8.42 -11.53 12.25
C ASP A 88 -8.80 -11.88 13.70
N PHE A 89 -10.07 -12.12 13.99
CA PHE A 89 -10.56 -12.42 15.33
C PHE A 89 -11.60 -13.53 15.40
N VAL A 90 -11.63 -14.22 16.54
CA VAL A 90 -12.76 -15.04 16.98
C VAL A 90 -13.31 -14.44 18.26
N ALA A 91 -14.61 -14.21 18.34
CA ALA A 91 -15.24 -13.68 19.55
C ALA A 91 -16.28 -14.64 20.13
N PHE A 92 -16.41 -14.57 21.45
CA PHE A 92 -17.30 -15.40 22.27
C PHE A 92 -18.18 -14.49 23.14
N PRO A 93 -19.21 -13.83 22.55
CA PRO A 93 -20.06 -12.89 23.27
C PRO A 93 -20.59 -13.47 24.58
N GLY A 94 -20.46 -12.72 25.67
CA GLY A 94 -20.88 -13.13 27.01
C GLY A 94 -19.77 -13.77 27.86
N CYS A 95 -18.64 -14.16 27.28
CA CYS A 95 -17.53 -14.80 27.99
C CYS A 95 -16.90 -13.90 29.08
N ALA A 96 -16.66 -12.63 28.78
CA ALA A 96 -16.04 -11.66 29.70
C ALA A 96 -16.95 -11.33 30.89
N GLU A 97 -18.26 -11.46 30.71
CA GLU A 97 -19.28 -11.18 31.72
C GLU A 97 -19.71 -12.44 32.49
N GLY A 98 -19.16 -13.61 32.13
CA GLY A 98 -19.46 -14.89 32.77
C GLY A 98 -20.81 -15.48 32.36
N GLY A 99 -21.38 -15.04 31.24
CA GLY A 99 -22.61 -15.58 30.66
C GLY A 99 -22.37 -16.79 29.76
N ASP A 100 -23.48 -17.37 29.31
CA ASP A 100 -23.46 -18.44 28.31
C ASP A 100 -23.06 -17.91 26.94
N ILE A 101 -22.37 -18.76 26.15
CA ILE A 101 -21.96 -18.43 24.78
C ILE A 101 -22.98 -19.03 23.83
N GLU A 102 -23.88 -18.20 23.30
CA GLU A 102 -24.91 -18.62 22.33
C GLU A 102 -24.38 -18.63 20.88
N GLU A 103 -23.43 -17.75 20.57
CA GLU A 103 -22.88 -17.58 19.22
C GLU A 103 -21.35 -17.45 19.25
N ILE A 104 -20.71 -17.78 18.14
CA ILE A 104 -19.27 -17.56 17.94
C ILE A 104 -19.08 -16.72 16.68
N TYR A 105 -18.37 -15.60 16.80
CA TYR A 105 -18.15 -14.70 15.67
C TYR A 105 -16.77 -14.92 15.07
N PHE A 106 -16.72 -15.15 13.76
CA PHE A 106 -15.50 -15.06 12.96
C PHE A 106 -15.46 -13.68 12.32
N ILE A 107 -14.48 -12.86 12.70
CA ILE A 107 -14.44 -11.44 12.34
C ILE A 107 -13.17 -11.17 11.54
N GLU A 108 -13.35 -10.77 10.29
CA GLU A 108 -12.29 -10.23 9.44
C GLU A 108 -12.42 -8.71 9.38
N VAL A 109 -11.38 -7.98 9.74
CA VAL A 109 -11.38 -6.52 9.76
C VAL A 109 -10.96 -5.98 8.40
N LYS A 110 -11.71 -5.00 7.90
CA LYS A 110 -11.37 -4.27 6.69
C LYS A 110 -11.30 -2.78 6.96
N SER A 111 -10.25 -2.15 6.45
CA SER A 111 -10.05 -0.70 6.51
C SER A 111 -10.22 -0.07 5.12
N GLY A 112 -10.76 1.15 5.08
CA GLY A 112 -10.92 1.92 3.85
C GLY A 112 -11.72 1.18 2.75
N GLN A 113 -11.11 1.02 1.58
CA GLN A 113 -11.71 0.37 0.41
C GLN A 113 -11.26 -1.09 0.23
N SER A 114 -10.68 -1.69 1.28
CA SER A 114 -10.21 -3.07 1.21
C SER A 114 -11.38 -4.05 1.08
N LYS A 115 -11.19 -5.08 0.26
CA LYS A 115 -12.19 -6.12 -0.02
C LYS A 115 -11.69 -7.46 0.51
N LEU A 116 -12.62 -8.39 0.74
CA LEU A 116 -12.26 -9.75 1.10
C LEU A 116 -11.38 -10.41 0.02
N SER A 117 -10.29 -11.02 0.44
CA SER A 117 -9.45 -11.86 -0.41
C SER A 117 -10.21 -13.13 -0.83
N PRO A 118 -9.79 -13.83 -1.90
CA PRO A 118 -10.40 -15.09 -2.28
C PRO A 118 -10.42 -16.12 -1.14
N ARG A 119 -9.38 -16.13 -0.29
CA ARG A 119 -9.29 -17.04 0.85
C ARG A 119 -10.28 -16.67 1.95
N GLU A 120 -10.38 -15.39 2.30
CA GLU A 120 -11.37 -14.90 3.27
C GLU A 120 -12.81 -15.17 2.80
N LYS A 121 -13.08 -15.01 1.50
CA LYS A 121 -14.40 -15.34 0.92
C LYS A 121 -14.74 -16.83 1.06
N GLN A 122 -13.76 -17.72 0.84
CA GLN A 122 -13.97 -19.16 1.03
C GLN A 122 -14.31 -19.50 2.48
N ILE A 123 -13.64 -18.85 3.43
CA ILE A 123 -13.89 -19.06 4.86
C ILE A 123 -15.25 -18.51 5.27
N LYS A 124 -15.57 -17.28 4.87
CA LYS A 124 -16.90 -16.70 5.06
C LYS A 124 -17.99 -17.65 4.57
N LEU A 125 -17.86 -18.17 3.35
CA LEU A 125 -18.82 -19.11 2.78
C LEU A 125 -18.89 -20.43 3.58
N ALA A 126 -17.77 -20.94 4.08
CA ALA A 126 -17.77 -22.13 4.93
C ALA A 126 -18.53 -21.91 6.24
N VAL A 127 -18.35 -20.75 6.87
CA VAL A 127 -19.07 -20.34 8.09
C VAL A 127 -20.57 -20.18 7.80
N GLU A 128 -20.94 -19.42 6.76
CA GLU A 128 -22.35 -19.20 6.36
C GLU A 128 -23.09 -20.50 6.00
N GLN A 129 -22.36 -21.51 5.52
CA GLN A 129 -22.91 -22.83 5.21
C GLN A 129 -22.88 -23.81 6.40
N GLY A 130 -22.52 -23.35 7.61
CA GLY A 130 -22.45 -24.20 8.81
C GLY A 130 -21.34 -25.25 8.77
N ARG A 131 -20.32 -25.10 7.91
CA ARG A 131 -19.18 -26.02 7.79
C ARG A 131 -18.11 -25.73 8.87
N VAL A 132 -18.55 -25.45 10.08
CA VAL A 132 -17.72 -25.22 11.26
C VAL A 132 -17.86 -26.42 12.18
N LYS A 133 -16.74 -26.97 12.65
CA LYS A 133 -16.71 -28.17 13.49
C LYS A 133 -15.87 -27.92 14.72
N TYR A 134 -16.33 -28.44 15.85
CA TYR A 134 -15.57 -28.46 17.10
C TYR A 134 -14.87 -29.80 17.23
N PHE A 135 -13.58 -29.77 17.55
CA PHE A 135 -12.78 -30.97 17.81
C PHE A 135 -12.01 -30.80 19.10
N GLU A 136 -12.09 -31.79 19.98
CA GLU A 136 -11.17 -31.92 21.11
C GLU A 136 -10.00 -32.80 20.66
N TYR A 137 -8.79 -32.24 20.67
CA TYR A 137 -7.56 -32.99 20.41
C TYR A 137 -6.70 -32.96 21.67
N ARG A 138 -6.43 -34.14 22.22
CA ARG A 138 -5.54 -34.31 23.36
C ARG A 138 -4.15 -34.60 22.85
N ILE A 139 -3.18 -33.81 23.30
CA ILE A 139 -1.77 -34.07 23.02
C ILE A 139 -1.43 -35.41 23.69
N PRO A 140 -0.81 -36.37 22.99
CA PRO A 140 -0.39 -37.61 23.61
C PRO A 140 0.56 -37.32 24.77
N ASP A 141 0.24 -37.84 25.95
CA ASP A 141 1.18 -37.81 27.06
C ASP A 141 2.41 -38.63 26.62
N GLY A 142 3.60 -38.03 26.62
CA GLY A 142 4.85 -38.70 26.25
C GLY A 142 5.21 -39.93 27.11
N ASN A 143 4.35 -40.28 28.07
CA ASN A 143 4.39 -41.50 28.84
C ASN A 143 3.51 -42.55 28.15
N GLY A 144 4.08 -43.24 27.16
CA GLY A 144 3.40 -44.33 26.47
C GLY A 144 2.94 -45.42 27.43
N LYS A 145 1.66 -45.39 27.82
CA LYS A 145 0.89 -46.55 28.23
C LYS A 145 -0.49 -46.42 27.61
N ALA A 146 -0.74 -47.33 26.67
CA ALA A 146 -2.05 -47.60 26.09
C ALA A 146 -3.04 -48.06 27.16
#